data_AF-A0A561E843-F1
#
_entry.id   AF-A0A561E843-F1
#
_cell.length_a   1.000
_cell.length_b   1.000
_cell.length_c   1.000
_cell.angle_alpha   90.00
_cell.angle_beta   90.00
_cell.angle_gamma   90.00
#
_symmetry.space_group_name_H-M   'P 1'
#
loop_
_entity.id
_entity.type
_entity.pdbx_description
1 polymer ?
#
loop_
_entity_poly.entity_id
_entity_poly.type
_entity_poly.pdbx_seq_one_letter_code
_entity_poly.pdbx_strand_id
1 'polypeptide(L)'
;MPSSSLAPVHPEPQLTTTTEPTDLRRRLQLVLALLWLIDGLLQLQSYMFTKAFSSDVMAASAAGNPGWVQDTITWAARIVGDNPIWTNAVFALIQLLLGVLIAFRPTVRLGLLASIGWSLAVWWFGEGLGGLLSGGATLLDGAPGGVLLYAVAAVVLWPVQAESRYVAARPLGVGLSRGLWVLIWGGLALLNLQSSNRTPQAVHDLIASMEAGNPNWLTWLMRHAAQASAHHGVSVAMAGAVLLALIAAGIFLPPATRRVVLIVTIVLTATVWVFAQALGGIFSGQGTDPNSAPLLALLVVAYWPRGIHKQGPRNQGTQEQGIHG
;
A
#
# COMPACT_ATOMS: atom_id res chain seq x y z
N MET A 1 -8.27 -72.75 -32.25
CA MET A 1 -8.60 -71.33 -32.45
C MET A 1 -10.11 -71.19 -32.48
N PRO A 2 -10.72 -70.13 -31.91
CA PRO A 2 -10.16 -68.79 -31.72
C PRO A 2 -9.91 -68.41 -30.26
N SER A 3 -8.78 -67.74 -30.07
CA SER A 3 -8.36 -67.00 -28.88
C SER A 3 -9.13 -65.68 -28.80
N SER A 4 -9.91 -65.51 -27.73
CA SER A 4 -10.54 -64.25 -27.36
C SER A 4 -9.48 -63.26 -26.87
N SER A 5 -9.12 -62.32 -27.75
CA SER A 5 -8.26 -61.17 -27.46
C SER A 5 -8.96 -60.23 -26.47
N LEU A 6 -8.40 -60.10 -25.27
CA LEU A 6 -8.77 -59.06 -24.32
C LEU A 6 -8.19 -57.73 -24.82
N ALA A 7 -9.07 -56.81 -25.23
CA ALA A 7 -8.69 -55.45 -25.57
C ALA A 7 -8.09 -54.72 -24.36
N PRO A 8 -7.01 -53.94 -24.52
CA PRO A 8 -6.44 -53.16 -23.42
C PRO A 8 -7.41 -52.05 -23.01
N VAL A 9 -7.76 -52.03 -21.73
CA VAL A 9 -8.48 -50.92 -21.10
C VAL A 9 -7.55 -49.71 -21.11
N HIS A 10 -7.86 -48.73 -21.95
CA HIS A 10 -7.20 -47.42 -21.91
C HIS A 10 -7.60 -46.72 -20.60
N PRO A 11 -6.65 -46.29 -19.75
CA PRO A 11 -6.99 -45.46 -18.60
C PRO A 11 -7.55 -44.12 -19.10
N GLU A 12 -8.78 -43.81 -18.70
CA GLU A 12 -9.37 -42.49 -18.90
C GLU A 12 -8.42 -41.41 -18.34
N PRO A 13 -8.14 -40.33 -19.10
CA PRO A 13 -7.44 -39.19 -18.54
C PRO A 13 -8.32 -38.58 -17.45
N GLN A 14 -7.91 -38.79 -16.19
CA GLN A 14 -8.47 -38.07 -15.06
C GLN A 14 -8.21 -36.57 -15.28
N LEU A 15 -9.24 -35.87 -15.76
CA LEU A 15 -9.31 -34.42 -15.74
C LEU A 15 -9.41 -33.98 -14.28
N THR A 16 -8.28 -33.97 -13.58
CA THR A 16 -8.15 -33.26 -12.32
C THR A 16 -8.24 -31.77 -12.63
N THR A 17 -9.45 -31.23 -12.67
CA THR A 17 -9.67 -29.78 -12.61
C THR A 17 -9.38 -29.33 -11.18
N THR A 18 -8.11 -29.39 -10.79
CA THR A 18 -7.62 -28.60 -9.65
C THR A 18 -7.73 -27.16 -10.09
N THR A 19 -8.80 -26.50 -9.66
CA THR A 19 -8.93 -25.05 -9.73
C THR A 19 -7.75 -24.49 -8.94
N GLU A 20 -6.68 -24.15 -9.64
CA GLU A 20 -5.49 -23.54 -9.05
C GLU A 20 -5.94 -22.36 -8.18
N PRO A 21 -5.68 -22.38 -6.85
CA PRO A 21 -6.09 -21.29 -5.99
C PRO A 21 -5.49 -20.00 -6.55
N THR A 22 -6.36 -19.03 -6.83
CA THR A 22 -5.96 -17.79 -7.50
C THR A 22 -4.72 -17.21 -6.82
N ASP A 23 -3.62 -17.04 -7.57
CA ASP A 23 -2.35 -16.52 -7.04
C ASP A 23 -2.61 -15.23 -6.26
N LEU A 24 -2.44 -15.25 -4.93
CA LEU A 24 -2.75 -14.09 -4.09
C LEU A 24 -1.96 -12.84 -4.53
N ARG A 25 -0.77 -12.97 -5.14
CA ARG A 25 -0.08 -11.82 -5.75
C ARG A 25 -0.96 -11.16 -6.81
N ARG A 26 -1.63 -11.95 -7.66
CA ARG A 26 -2.50 -11.40 -8.70
C ARG A 26 -3.71 -10.68 -8.10
N ARG A 27 -4.29 -11.20 -7.01
CA ARG A 27 -5.36 -10.48 -6.28
C ARG A 27 -4.85 -9.15 -5.75
N LEU A 28 -3.66 -9.11 -5.15
CA LEU A 28 -3.05 -7.87 -4.66
C LEU A 28 -2.73 -6.88 -5.79
N GLN A 29 -2.30 -7.35 -6.96
CA GLN A 29 -2.12 -6.49 -8.15
C GLN A 29 -3.46 -5.89 -8.61
N LEU A 30 -4.56 -6.65 -8.55
CA LEU A 30 -5.89 -6.13 -8.87
C LEU A 30 -6.38 -5.12 -7.84
N VAL A 31 -6.05 -5.29 -6.56
CA VAL A 31 -6.33 -4.28 -5.54
C VAL A 31 -5.51 -3.02 -5.80
N LEU A 32 -4.21 -3.14 -6.12
CA LEU A 32 -3.38 -1.99 -6.50
C LEU A 32 -3.93 -1.28 -7.75
N ALA A 33 -4.39 -2.04 -8.75
CA ALA A 33 -5.04 -1.48 -9.93
C ALA A 33 -6.32 -0.72 -9.57
N LEU A 34 -7.16 -1.29 -8.69
CA LEU A 34 -8.37 -0.64 -8.21
C LEU A 34 -8.06 0.66 -7.48
N LEU A 35 -7.03 0.69 -6.64
CA LEU A 35 -6.61 1.91 -5.94
C LEU A 35 -6.19 3.01 -6.94
N TRP A 36 -5.44 2.67 -7.99
CA TRP A 36 -5.13 3.61 -9.08
C TRP A 36 -6.36 4.11 -9.84
N LEU A 37 -7.36 3.23 -10.07
CA LEU A 37 -8.61 3.63 -10.70
C LEU A 37 -9.41 4.58 -9.80
N ILE A 38 -9.44 4.32 -8.49
CA ILE A 38 -10.10 5.21 -7.52
C ILE A 38 -9.39 6.57 -7.49
N ASP A 39 -8.06 6.60 -7.40
CA ASP A 39 -7.24 7.82 -7.48
C ASP A 39 -7.57 8.60 -8.77
N GLY A 40 -7.57 7.93 -9.93
CA GLY A 40 -7.93 8.56 -11.21
C GLY A 40 -9.35 9.12 -11.25
N LEU A 41 -10.31 8.47 -10.59
CA LEU A 41 -11.68 8.98 -10.47
C LEU A 41 -11.79 10.14 -9.49
N LEU A 42 -11.01 10.14 -8.41
CA LEU A 42 -10.92 11.25 -7.46
C LEU A 42 -10.32 12.50 -8.12
N GLN A 43 -9.35 12.33 -9.02
CA GLN A 43 -8.85 13.44 -9.84
C GLN A 43 -9.92 14.03 -10.75
N LEU A 44 -11.01 13.32 -11.07
CA LEU A 44 -12.10 13.87 -11.88
C LEU A 44 -13.09 14.75 -11.07
N GLN A 45 -12.86 14.96 -9.77
CA GLN A 45 -13.64 15.90 -8.96
C GLN A 45 -13.50 17.33 -9.49
N SER A 46 -14.58 18.11 -9.43
CA SER A 46 -14.58 19.50 -9.93
C SER A 46 -13.54 20.38 -9.24
N TYR A 47 -13.25 20.11 -7.96
CA TYR A 47 -12.23 20.82 -7.17
C TYR A 47 -10.84 20.75 -7.80
N MET A 48 -10.47 19.59 -8.35
CA MET A 48 -9.14 19.32 -8.92
C MET A 48 -8.86 20.11 -10.20
N PHE A 49 -9.90 20.59 -10.88
CA PHE A 49 -9.81 21.45 -12.07
C PHE A 49 -9.73 22.95 -11.72
N THR A 50 -9.62 23.30 -10.44
CA THR A 50 -9.57 24.70 -9.98
C THR A 50 -8.18 25.11 -9.50
N LYS A 51 -7.95 26.42 -9.37
CA LYS A 51 -6.73 26.94 -8.76
C LYS A 51 -6.58 26.59 -7.27
N ALA A 52 -7.70 26.30 -6.59
CA ALA A 52 -7.69 25.94 -5.17
C ALA A 52 -6.93 24.63 -4.93
N PHE A 53 -7.00 23.65 -5.85
CA PHE A 53 -6.18 22.44 -5.76
C PHE A 53 -4.67 22.76 -5.73
N SER A 54 -4.22 23.69 -6.59
CA SER A 54 -2.83 24.13 -6.61
C SER A 54 -2.42 24.87 -5.33
N SER A 55 -3.25 25.78 -4.80
CA SER A 55 -2.90 26.56 -3.61
C SER A 55 -3.05 25.77 -2.31
N ASP A 56 -4.14 25.04 -2.16
CA ASP A 56 -4.59 24.52 -0.86
C ASP A 56 -4.13 23.08 -0.64
N VAL A 57 -3.77 22.35 -1.70
CA VAL A 57 -3.23 20.99 -1.61
C VAL A 57 -1.75 20.98 -1.97
N MET A 58 -1.40 21.38 -3.20
CA MET A 58 -0.01 21.27 -3.67
C MET A 58 0.92 22.27 -2.98
N ALA A 59 0.62 23.58 -3.02
CA ALA A 59 1.49 24.57 -2.40
C ALA A 59 1.49 24.46 -0.87
N ALA A 60 0.39 24.02 -0.26
CA ALA A 60 0.32 23.75 1.17
C ALA A 60 1.30 22.66 1.62
N SER A 61 1.58 21.65 0.79
CA SER A 61 2.55 20.59 1.11
C SER A 61 4.01 21.08 1.17
N ALA A 62 4.29 22.31 0.72
CA ALA A 62 5.60 22.93 0.87
C ALA A 62 5.90 23.34 2.33
N ALA A 63 4.88 23.59 3.16
CA ALA A 63 5.09 24.09 4.52
C ALA A 63 5.98 23.14 5.36
N GLY A 64 6.94 23.72 6.09
CA GLY A 64 7.85 22.99 6.98
C GLY A 64 9.01 22.27 6.29
N ASN A 65 8.96 22.03 4.98
CA ASN A 65 10.02 21.36 4.24
C ASN A 65 11.30 22.23 4.10
N PRO A 66 12.48 21.64 3.82
CA PRO A 66 13.67 22.43 3.48
C PRO A 66 13.45 23.29 2.23
N GLY A 67 14.07 24.48 2.18
CA GLY A 67 13.83 25.46 1.09
C GLY A 67 13.93 24.89 -0.32
N TRP A 68 14.93 24.03 -0.58
CA TRP A 68 15.10 23.39 -1.89
C TRP A 68 13.94 22.44 -2.27
N VAL A 69 13.27 21.82 -1.30
CA VAL A 69 12.05 21.02 -1.52
C VAL A 69 10.87 21.96 -1.76
N GLN A 70 10.73 23.00 -0.93
CA GLN A 70 9.66 24.00 -1.05
C GLN A 70 9.63 24.64 -2.44
N ASP A 71 10.81 25.01 -2.96
CA ASP A 71 10.95 25.63 -4.27
C ASP A 71 10.44 24.69 -5.38
N THR A 72 10.76 23.39 -5.31
CA THR A 72 10.29 22.43 -6.32
C THR A 72 8.79 22.20 -6.27
N ILE A 73 8.19 22.15 -5.07
CA ILE A 73 6.74 22.01 -4.90
C ILE A 73 6.04 23.27 -5.39
N THR A 74 6.52 24.45 -4.98
CA THR A 74 5.93 25.74 -5.37
C THR A 74 6.01 25.95 -6.88
N TRP A 75 7.12 25.56 -7.50
CA TRP A 75 7.25 25.56 -8.96
C TRP A 75 6.21 24.66 -9.63
N ALA A 76 6.05 23.42 -9.16
CA ALA A 76 5.06 22.49 -9.69
C ALA A 76 3.63 22.99 -9.49
N ALA A 77 3.31 23.50 -8.29
CA ALA A 77 2.03 24.09 -7.96
C ALA A 77 1.69 25.26 -8.89
N ARG A 78 2.64 26.13 -9.24
CA ARG A 78 2.43 27.22 -10.21
C ARG A 78 2.04 26.69 -11.60
N ILE A 79 2.74 25.68 -12.11
CA ILE A 79 2.40 25.07 -13.42
C ILE A 79 0.98 24.53 -13.43
N VAL A 80 0.59 23.83 -12.36
CA VAL A 80 -0.77 23.30 -12.20
C VAL A 80 -1.79 24.44 -12.05
N GLY A 81 -1.50 25.45 -11.25
CA GLY A 81 -2.39 26.60 -11.02
C GLY A 81 -2.61 27.49 -12.25
N ASP A 82 -1.61 27.56 -13.14
CA ASP A 82 -1.71 28.29 -14.40
C ASP A 82 -2.58 27.54 -15.43
N ASN A 83 -2.57 26.20 -15.39
CA ASN A 83 -3.28 25.35 -16.34
C ASN A 83 -4.04 24.19 -15.65
N PRO A 84 -4.98 24.49 -14.73
CA PRO A 84 -5.54 23.47 -13.84
C PRO A 84 -6.38 22.45 -14.60
N ILE A 85 -7.05 22.85 -15.67
CA ILE A 85 -7.89 21.95 -16.44
C ILE A 85 -7.06 20.87 -17.15
N TRP A 86 -6.03 21.30 -17.89
CA TRP A 86 -5.21 20.39 -18.68
C TRP A 86 -4.30 19.51 -17.82
N THR A 87 -3.66 20.09 -16.81
CA THR A 87 -2.76 19.34 -15.93
C THR A 87 -3.52 18.26 -15.18
N ASN A 88 -4.67 18.60 -14.60
CA ASN A 88 -5.47 17.63 -13.88
C ASN A 88 -6.11 16.56 -14.78
N ALA A 89 -6.55 16.92 -15.99
CA ALA A 89 -7.00 15.93 -16.99
C ALA A 89 -5.91 14.91 -17.32
N VAL A 90 -4.65 15.36 -17.43
CA VAL A 90 -3.50 14.47 -17.63
C VAL A 90 -3.24 13.61 -16.40
N PHE A 91 -3.33 14.15 -15.19
CA PHE A 91 -3.18 13.39 -13.94
C PHE A 91 -4.21 12.25 -13.87
N ALA A 92 -5.50 12.57 -14.03
CA ALA A 92 -6.58 11.60 -14.04
C ALA A 92 -6.35 10.52 -15.12
N LEU A 93 -5.99 10.93 -16.35
CA LEU A 93 -5.74 9.99 -17.44
C LEU A 93 -4.59 9.03 -17.12
N ILE A 94 -3.46 9.54 -16.62
CA ILE A 94 -2.32 8.70 -16.24
C ILE A 94 -2.74 7.67 -15.20
N GLN A 95 -3.40 8.10 -14.13
CA GLN A 95 -3.81 7.21 -13.03
C GLN A 95 -4.81 6.14 -13.48
N LEU A 96 -5.81 6.51 -14.28
CA LEU A 96 -6.75 5.55 -14.88
C LEU A 96 -6.02 4.53 -15.78
N LEU A 97 -5.09 4.99 -16.62
CA LEU A 97 -4.29 4.11 -17.47
C LEU A 97 -3.41 3.17 -16.65
N LEU A 98 -2.80 3.64 -15.55
CA LEU A 98 -2.03 2.80 -14.64
C LEU A 98 -2.88 1.66 -14.07
N GLY A 99 -4.09 2.00 -13.59
CA GLY A 99 -5.07 1.03 -13.12
C GLY A 99 -5.39 -0.03 -14.17
N VAL A 100 -5.73 0.37 -15.40
CA VAL A 100 -6.04 -0.55 -16.51
C VAL A 100 -4.84 -1.41 -16.89
N LEU A 101 -3.64 -0.82 -17.01
CA LEU A 101 -2.42 -1.52 -17.39
C LEU A 101 -2.01 -2.59 -16.37
N ILE A 102 -2.16 -2.32 -15.06
CA ILE A 102 -1.91 -3.30 -14.00
C ILE A 102 -3.02 -4.38 -13.98
N ALA A 103 -4.27 -3.97 -14.23
CA ALA A 103 -5.42 -4.87 -14.29
C ALA A 103 -5.36 -5.81 -15.49
N PHE A 104 -4.66 -5.49 -16.57
CA PHE A 104 -4.52 -6.38 -17.73
C PHE A 104 -3.22 -7.19 -17.67
N ARG A 105 -3.34 -8.53 -17.66
CA ARG A 105 -2.20 -9.44 -17.42
C ARG A 105 -1.01 -9.23 -18.38
N PRO A 106 -1.21 -9.07 -19.70
CA PRO A 106 -0.10 -8.83 -20.64
C PRO A 106 0.69 -7.55 -20.35
N THR A 107 0.02 -6.51 -19.83
CA THR A 107 0.62 -5.19 -19.60
C THR A 107 1.06 -4.94 -18.16
N VAL A 108 0.87 -5.92 -17.26
CA VAL A 108 1.11 -5.71 -15.82
C VAL A 108 2.50 -5.20 -15.50
N ARG A 109 3.55 -5.68 -16.18
CA ARG A 109 4.93 -5.19 -15.95
C ARG A 109 5.09 -3.73 -16.34
N LEU A 110 4.51 -3.34 -17.47
CA LEU A 110 4.52 -1.96 -17.95
C LEU A 110 3.74 -1.06 -16.97
N GLY A 111 2.55 -1.49 -16.55
CA GLY A 111 1.73 -0.76 -15.59
C GLY A 111 2.42 -0.57 -14.24
N LEU A 112 3.08 -1.61 -13.71
CA LEU A 112 3.84 -1.50 -12.46
C LEU A 112 5.06 -0.58 -12.59
N LEU A 113 5.80 -0.66 -13.71
CA LEU A 113 6.94 0.22 -13.95
C LEU A 113 6.52 1.69 -14.08
N ALA A 114 5.47 1.96 -14.87
CA ALA A 114 4.90 3.28 -15.03
C ALA A 114 4.33 3.81 -13.70
N SER A 115 3.72 2.93 -12.89
CA SER A 115 3.24 3.27 -11.55
C SER A 115 4.37 3.71 -10.64
N ILE A 116 5.53 3.04 -10.66
CA ILE A 116 6.71 3.48 -9.89
C ILE A 116 7.15 4.88 -10.34
N GLY A 117 7.31 5.10 -11.64
CA GLY A 117 7.76 6.39 -12.18
C GLY A 117 6.81 7.54 -11.82
N TRP A 118 5.50 7.33 -12.03
CA TRP A 118 4.48 8.33 -11.71
C TRP A 118 4.43 8.62 -10.21
N SER A 119 4.47 7.56 -9.38
CA SER A 119 4.46 7.72 -7.92
C SER A 119 5.63 8.55 -7.42
N LEU A 120 6.85 8.29 -7.89
CA LEU A 120 8.02 9.05 -7.47
C LEU A 120 7.94 10.52 -7.90
N ALA A 121 7.35 10.80 -9.06
CA ALA A 121 7.13 12.17 -9.53
C ALA A 121 6.13 12.91 -8.63
N VAL A 122 4.96 12.33 -8.36
CA VAL A 122 3.94 12.95 -7.48
C VAL A 122 4.44 13.07 -6.06
N TRP A 123 5.16 12.07 -5.55
CA TRP A 123 5.72 12.10 -4.20
C TRP A 123 6.71 13.26 -4.01
N TRP A 124 7.54 13.53 -5.03
CA TRP A 124 8.50 14.63 -5.01
C TRP A 124 7.83 15.99 -5.19
N PHE A 125 7.01 16.16 -6.24
CA PHE A 125 6.49 17.46 -6.65
C PHE A 125 5.14 17.85 -6.05
N GLY A 126 4.32 16.86 -5.64
CA GLY A 126 2.95 17.06 -5.17
C GLY A 126 2.77 16.83 -3.67
N GLU A 127 3.36 15.78 -3.11
CA GLU A 127 3.21 15.43 -1.69
C GLU A 127 4.34 15.96 -0.79
N GLY A 128 5.33 16.66 -1.35
CA GLY A 128 6.47 17.19 -0.59
C GLY A 128 7.22 16.13 0.20
N LEU A 129 7.55 15.02 -0.47
CA LEU A 129 8.20 13.84 0.12
C LEU A 129 7.37 13.20 1.25
N GLY A 130 6.04 13.31 1.17
CA GLY A 130 5.09 12.83 2.17
C GLY A 130 5.30 13.48 3.54
N GLY A 131 5.80 14.72 3.55
CA GLY A 131 6.09 15.49 4.76
C GLY A 131 7.27 14.96 5.58
N LEU A 132 8.04 13.96 5.10
CA LEU A 132 9.10 13.31 5.89
C LEU A 132 10.17 14.30 6.41
N LEU A 133 10.40 15.40 5.68
CA LEU A 133 11.38 16.43 6.03
C LEU A 133 10.75 17.68 6.67
N SER A 134 9.42 17.70 6.85
CA SER A 134 8.69 18.84 7.44
C SER A 134 8.82 18.94 8.96
N GLY A 135 9.23 17.85 9.61
CA GLY A 135 9.28 17.73 11.07
C GLY A 135 7.93 17.50 11.75
N GLY A 136 6.84 17.27 11.00
CA GLY A 136 5.50 16.93 11.52
C GLY A 136 4.90 15.62 11.01
N ALA A 137 5.63 14.85 10.20
CA ALA A 137 5.10 13.64 9.57
C ALA A 137 4.70 12.59 10.61
N THR A 138 3.53 11.97 10.41
CA THR A 138 3.06 10.81 11.19
C THR A 138 2.29 9.84 10.30
N LEU A 139 2.09 8.62 10.79
CA LEU A 139 1.13 7.68 10.18
C LEU A 139 -0.28 8.29 10.10
N LEU A 140 -0.67 9.09 11.10
CA LEU A 140 -2.01 9.69 11.19
C LEU A 140 -2.27 10.67 10.03
N ASP A 141 -1.26 11.45 9.66
CA ASP A 141 -1.30 12.42 8.56
C ASP A 141 -1.02 11.79 7.19
N GLY A 142 -0.73 10.48 7.14
CA GLY A 142 -0.49 9.78 5.89
C GLY A 142 0.97 9.65 5.47
N ALA A 143 1.94 9.97 6.32
CA ALA A 143 3.34 9.67 6.04
C ALA A 143 3.55 8.15 5.77
N PRO A 144 4.49 7.76 4.89
CA PRO A 144 5.46 8.58 4.16
C PRO A 144 4.92 9.18 2.84
N GLY A 145 3.60 9.30 2.70
CA GLY A 145 2.92 9.68 1.46
C GLY A 145 2.25 8.47 0.82
N GLY A 146 0.97 8.63 0.45
CA GLY A 146 0.18 7.55 -0.15
C GLY A 146 0.82 7.11 -1.47
N VAL A 147 1.18 8.07 -2.31
CA VAL A 147 1.73 7.75 -3.64
C VAL A 147 3.07 7.00 -3.56
N LEU A 148 3.93 7.27 -2.58
CA LEU A 148 5.17 6.48 -2.39
C LEU A 148 4.85 5.00 -2.13
N LEU A 149 3.79 4.71 -1.38
CA LEU A 149 3.39 3.35 -1.07
C LEU A 149 2.83 2.62 -2.30
N TYR A 150 2.29 3.32 -3.31
CA TYR A 150 1.99 2.70 -4.62
C TYR A 150 3.26 2.20 -5.30
N ALA A 151 4.35 2.98 -5.29
CA ALA A 151 5.64 2.54 -5.84
C ALA A 151 6.18 1.31 -5.09
N VAL A 152 6.14 1.34 -3.75
CA VAL A 152 6.57 0.21 -2.92
C VAL A 152 5.73 -1.03 -3.20
N ALA A 153 4.41 -0.89 -3.28
CA ALA A 153 3.51 -1.98 -3.62
C ALA A 153 3.82 -2.54 -5.02
N ALA A 154 4.11 -1.68 -6.00
CA ALA A 154 4.44 -2.12 -7.35
C ALA A 154 5.72 -2.96 -7.40
N VAL A 155 6.75 -2.59 -6.63
CA VAL A 155 7.99 -3.37 -6.48
C VAL A 155 7.72 -4.70 -5.78
N VAL A 156 7.01 -4.68 -4.65
CA VAL A 156 6.68 -5.86 -3.84
C VAL A 156 5.80 -6.86 -4.61
N LEU A 157 4.95 -6.37 -5.51
CA LEU A 157 4.03 -7.17 -6.32
C LEU A 157 4.57 -7.50 -7.71
N TRP A 158 5.85 -7.22 -7.98
CA TRP A 158 6.47 -7.50 -9.27
C TRP A 158 6.34 -8.99 -9.65
N PRO A 159 5.99 -9.32 -10.91
CA PRO A 159 5.65 -10.68 -11.32
C PRO A 159 6.91 -11.55 -11.54
N VAL A 160 7.50 -12.03 -10.44
CA VAL A 160 8.62 -13.00 -10.40
C VAL A 160 8.11 -14.39 -10.02
N GLN A 161 8.44 -15.41 -10.81
CA GLN A 161 8.14 -16.80 -10.44
C GLN A 161 9.20 -17.31 -9.47
N ALA A 162 8.93 -17.18 -8.18
CA ALA A 162 9.80 -17.66 -7.11
C ALA A 162 8.97 -18.22 -5.95
N GLU A 163 9.46 -19.31 -5.35
CA GLU A 163 8.95 -19.82 -4.09
C GLU A 163 9.47 -18.97 -2.94
N SER A 164 8.57 -18.54 -2.04
CA SER A 164 8.95 -17.69 -0.91
C SER A 164 7.95 -17.80 0.24
N ARG A 165 8.42 -17.41 1.43
CA ARG A 165 7.65 -17.46 2.69
C ARG A 165 6.41 -16.56 2.67
N TYR A 166 6.37 -15.56 1.79
CA TYR A 166 5.26 -14.61 1.60
C TYR A 166 5.46 -13.89 0.25
N VAL A 167 4.46 -13.15 -0.24
CA VAL A 167 4.48 -12.53 -1.59
C VAL A 167 5.62 -11.54 -1.73
N ALA A 168 5.80 -10.66 -0.76
CA ALA A 168 6.75 -9.55 -0.84
C ALA A 168 8.22 -9.98 -0.97
N ALA A 169 8.56 -11.17 -0.47
CA ALA A 169 9.90 -11.73 -0.59
C ALA A 169 10.15 -12.44 -1.93
N ARG A 170 9.18 -12.53 -2.85
CA ARG A 170 9.40 -13.12 -4.19
C ARG A 170 10.35 -12.26 -5.05
N PRO A 171 10.10 -10.96 -5.28
CA PRO A 171 11.00 -10.13 -6.08
C PRO A 171 12.24 -9.66 -5.31
N LEU A 172 12.14 -9.45 -4.00
CA LEU A 172 13.19 -8.83 -3.19
C LEU A 172 14.08 -9.84 -2.43
N GLY A 173 13.62 -11.09 -2.30
CA GLY A 173 14.17 -12.02 -1.31
C GLY A 173 13.77 -11.66 0.13
N VAL A 174 14.02 -12.60 1.06
CA VAL A 174 13.57 -12.48 2.45
C VAL A 174 14.29 -11.36 3.21
N GLY A 175 15.58 -11.15 2.93
CA GLY A 175 16.40 -10.14 3.63
C GLY A 175 15.93 -8.71 3.33
N LEU A 176 15.94 -8.32 2.06
CA LEU A 176 15.51 -6.97 1.64
C LEU A 176 14.04 -6.72 1.97
N SER A 177 13.17 -7.73 1.83
CA SER A 177 11.76 -7.56 2.20
C SER A 177 11.58 -7.33 3.71
N ARG A 178 12.35 -8.02 4.58
CA ARG A 178 12.36 -7.70 6.02
C ARG A 178 12.91 -6.31 6.29
N GLY A 179 13.96 -5.90 5.60
CA GLY A 179 14.53 -4.56 5.69
C GLY A 179 13.49 -3.49 5.34
N LEU A 180 12.76 -3.67 4.25
CA LEU A 180 11.68 -2.77 3.82
C LEU A 180 10.55 -2.70 4.86
N TRP A 181 10.13 -3.83 5.42
CA TRP A 181 9.16 -3.86 6.51
C TRP A 181 9.62 -3.04 7.72
N VAL A 182 10.85 -3.29 8.19
CA VAL A 182 11.44 -2.57 9.33
C VAL A 182 11.61 -1.08 9.02
N LEU A 183 12.00 -0.74 7.80
CA LEU A 183 12.15 0.66 7.37
C LEU A 183 10.82 1.40 7.43
N ILE A 184 9.73 0.82 6.91
CA ILE A 184 8.41 1.46 6.92
C ILE A 184 7.91 1.59 8.35
N TRP A 185 7.76 0.49 9.08
CA TRP A 185 7.13 0.51 10.40
C TRP A 185 8.01 1.14 11.48
N GLY A 186 9.32 0.86 11.44
CA GLY A 186 10.31 1.49 12.32
C GLY A 186 10.51 2.97 12.00
N GLY A 187 10.49 3.35 10.72
CA GLY A 187 10.49 4.75 10.31
C GLY A 187 9.27 5.50 10.84
N LEU A 188 8.07 4.95 10.68
CA LEU A 188 6.83 5.51 11.25
C LEU A 188 6.87 5.59 12.79
N ALA A 189 7.52 4.63 13.46
CA ALA A 189 7.73 4.68 14.90
C ALA A 189 8.61 5.88 15.30
N LEU A 190 9.71 6.12 14.57
CA LEU A 190 10.60 7.26 14.80
C LEU A 190 9.92 8.60 14.49
N LEU A 191 9.12 8.66 13.42
CA LEU A 191 8.34 9.85 13.06
C LEU A 191 7.37 10.25 14.17
N ASN A 192 6.70 9.29 14.81
CA ASN A 192 5.85 9.57 15.98
C ASN A 192 6.60 10.17 17.19
N LEU A 193 7.92 10.04 17.25
CA LEU A 193 8.74 10.60 18.33
C LEU A 193 9.22 12.04 18.07
N GLN A 194 8.91 12.61 16.90
CA GLN A 194 9.19 14.03 16.63
C GLN A 194 8.51 14.94 17.65
N SER A 195 9.10 16.10 17.91
CA SER A 195 8.63 17.02 18.97
C SER A 195 7.23 17.57 18.69
N SER A 196 6.95 17.90 17.43
CA SER A 196 5.63 18.34 16.91
C SER A 196 4.51 17.36 17.25
N ASN A 197 4.79 16.06 17.13
CA ASN A 197 3.84 14.97 17.36
C ASN A 197 3.61 14.69 18.85
N ARG A 198 4.45 15.26 19.73
CA ARG A 198 4.42 15.08 21.18
C ARG A 198 3.95 16.32 21.92
N THR A 199 3.10 17.13 21.31
CA THR A 199 2.39 18.19 22.01
C THR A 199 1.06 17.66 22.57
N PRO A 200 0.51 18.25 23.65
CA PRO A 200 -0.74 17.75 24.24
C PRO A 200 -1.92 17.68 23.25
N GLN A 201 -1.98 18.59 22.26
CA GLN A 201 -3.07 18.67 21.29
C GLN A 201 -2.74 18.13 19.90
N ALA A 202 -1.51 17.65 19.64
CA ALA A 202 -1.08 17.23 18.29
C ALA A 202 -2.09 16.33 17.55
N VAL A 203 -2.59 15.30 18.24
CA VAL A 203 -3.52 14.32 17.64
C VAL A 203 -4.92 14.91 17.47
N HIS A 204 -5.38 15.72 18.42
CA HIS A 204 -6.66 16.43 18.31
C HIS A 204 -6.68 17.35 17.10
N ASP A 205 -5.65 18.21 16.99
CA ASP A 205 -5.54 19.23 15.94
C ASP A 205 -5.41 18.58 14.56
N LEU A 206 -4.67 17.48 14.44
CA LEU A 206 -4.54 16.70 13.20
C LEU A 206 -5.88 16.09 12.77
N ILE A 207 -6.64 15.49 13.68
CA ILE A 207 -7.95 14.92 13.32
C ILE A 207 -8.93 16.04 12.95
N ALA A 208 -8.90 17.16 13.68
CA ALA A 208 -9.78 18.29 13.44
C ALA A 208 -9.50 18.98 12.10
N SER A 209 -8.24 19.05 11.66
CA SER A 209 -7.87 19.66 10.38
C SER A 209 -8.43 18.90 9.17
N MET A 210 -8.69 17.60 9.32
CA MET A 210 -9.22 16.73 8.27
C MET A 210 -10.74 16.76 8.16
N GLU A 211 -11.44 17.51 9.03
CA GLU A 211 -12.91 17.46 9.12
C GLU A 211 -13.62 18.06 7.89
N ALA A 212 -13.02 19.08 7.28
CA ALA A 212 -13.68 19.91 6.27
C ALA A 212 -14.21 19.10 5.06
N GLY A 213 -15.44 19.40 4.65
CA GLY A 213 -16.10 18.79 3.48
C GLY A 213 -16.67 17.39 3.72
N ASN A 214 -16.33 16.70 4.81
CA ASN A 214 -16.78 15.34 5.07
C ASN A 214 -18.27 15.25 5.49
N PRO A 215 -18.93 14.10 5.24
CA PRO A 215 -20.32 13.90 5.62
C PRO A 215 -20.48 13.82 7.15
N ASN A 216 -21.66 14.25 7.64
CA ASN A 216 -21.95 14.39 9.07
C ASN A 216 -21.67 13.15 9.93
N TRP A 217 -21.89 11.94 9.39
CA TRP A 217 -21.63 10.70 10.13
C TRP A 217 -20.13 10.48 10.37
N LEU A 218 -19.28 10.89 9.41
CA LEU A 218 -17.83 10.76 9.50
C LEU A 218 -17.25 11.86 10.38
N THR A 219 -17.70 13.10 10.20
CA THR A 219 -17.29 14.21 11.07
C THR A 219 -17.69 13.97 12.53
N TRP A 220 -18.85 13.34 12.78
CA TRP A 220 -19.23 12.90 14.11
C TRP A 220 -18.21 11.93 14.71
N LEU A 221 -17.81 10.87 13.98
CA LEU A 221 -16.78 9.92 14.43
C LEU A 221 -15.44 10.61 14.71
N MET A 222 -15.00 11.46 13.79
CA MET A 222 -13.73 12.19 13.89
C MET A 222 -13.72 13.13 15.08
N ARG A 223 -14.79 13.90 15.32
CA ARG A 223 -14.89 14.80 16.48
C ARG A 223 -14.82 14.04 17.79
N HIS A 224 -15.43 12.86 17.88
CA HIS A 224 -15.31 12.02 19.09
C HIS A 224 -13.88 11.53 19.29
N ALA A 225 -13.19 11.10 18.22
CA ALA A 225 -11.79 10.70 18.31
C ALA A 225 -10.86 11.87 18.66
N ALA A 226 -11.09 13.05 18.08
CA ALA A 226 -10.36 14.28 18.39
C ALA A 226 -10.56 14.67 19.87
N GLN A 227 -11.79 14.65 20.37
CA GLN A 227 -12.09 14.97 21.77
C GLN A 227 -11.48 13.93 22.73
N ALA A 228 -11.55 12.63 22.40
CA ALA A 228 -10.97 11.57 23.21
C ALA A 228 -9.42 11.62 23.26
N SER A 229 -8.79 12.20 22.23
CA SER A 229 -7.34 12.38 22.18
C SER A 229 -6.85 13.74 22.68
N ALA A 230 -7.77 14.67 22.98
CA ALA A 230 -7.44 15.99 23.49
C ALA A 230 -6.61 15.89 24.78
N HIS A 231 -5.54 16.69 24.87
CA HIS A 231 -4.56 16.66 25.96
C HIS A 231 -3.77 15.35 26.15
N HIS A 232 -4.03 14.31 25.36
CA HIS A 232 -3.37 13.01 25.44
C HIS A 232 -2.34 12.78 24.33
N GLY A 233 -2.02 13.80 23.53
CA GLY A 233 -1.14 13.66 22.35
C GLY A 233 0.21 13.00 22.65
N VAL A 234 0.87 13.35 23.76
CA VAL A 234 2.14 12.72 24.18
C VAL A 234 1.98 11.21 24.41
N SER A 235 0.94 10.82 25.14
CA SER A 235 0.68 9.41 25.47
C SER A 235 0.34 8.61 24.21
N VAL A 236 -0.47 9.19 23.31
CA VAL A 236 -0.84 8.57 22.03
C VAL A 236 0.39 8.40 21.14
N ALA A 237 1.23 9.43 21.03
CA ALA A 237 2.47 9.38 20.25
C ALA A 237 3.45 8.31 20.78
N MET A 238 3.64 8.23 22.10
CA MET A 238 4.49 7.22 22.73
C MET A 238 3.95 5.81 22.53
N ALA A 239 2.65 5.60 22.81
CA ALA A 239 2.01 4.30 22.63
C ALA A 239 2.04 3.87 21.15
N GLY A 240 1.79 4.79 20.23
CA GLY A 240 1.89 4.57 18.79
C GLY A 240 3.31 4.20 18.36
N ALA A 241 4.33 4.91 18.83
CA ALA A 241 5.73 4.59 18.55
C ALA A 241 6.11 3.18 19.05
N VAL A 242 5.71 2.83 20.28
CA VAL A 242 5.95 1.48 20.83
C VAL A 242 5.21 0.41 20.01
N LEU A 243 3.94 0.62 19.69
CA LEU A 243 3.16 -0.32 18.89
C LEU A 243 3.78 -0.53 17.50
N LEU A 244 4.18 0.54 16.82
CA LEU A 244 4.82 0.48 15.51
C LEU A 244 6.18 -0.20 15.57
N ALA A 245 6.97 0.03 16.61
CA ALA A 245 8.23 -0.68 16.84
C ALA A 245 8.01 -2.19 17.06
N LEU A 246 6.97 -2.58 17.81
CA LEU A 246 6.57 -3.98 17.97
C LEU A 246 6.11 -4.60 16.65
N ILE A 247 5.35 -3.86 15.83
CA ILE A 247 4.96 -4.28 14.47
C ILE A 247 6.21 -4.49 13.59
N ALA A 248 7.18 -3.57 13.64
CA ALA A 248 8.44 -3.68 12.92
C ALA A 248 9.21 -4.94 13.32
N ALA A 249 9.33 -5.21 14.62
CA ALA A 249 9.98 -6.41 15.16
C ALA A 249 9.21 -7.71 14.85
N GLY A 250 7.88 -7.62 14.71
CA GLY A 250 6.99 -8.76 14.49
C GLY A 250 7.30 -9.59 13.25
N ILE A 251 8.00 -9.03 12.26
CA ILE A 251 8.44 -9.77 11.07
C ILE A 251 9.47 -10.87 11.37
N PHE A 252 10.16 -10.80 12.51
CA PHE A 252 11.13 -11.81 12.95
C PHE A 252 10.50 -12.95 13.75
N LEU A 253 9.22 -12.81 14.15
CA LEU A 253 8.51 -13.80 14.94
C LEU A 253 8.12 -15.06 14.12
N PRO A 254 7.82 -16.18 14.80
CA PRO A 254 7.27 -17.39 14.17
C PRO A 254 5.96 -17.12 13.41
N PRO A 255 5.58 -17.96 12.42
CA PRO A 255 4.44 -17.70 11.55
C PRO A 255 3.10 -17.48 12.28
N ALA A 256 2.84 -18.21 13.38
CA ALA A 256 1.60 -18.08 14.14
C ALA A 256 1.49 -16.68 14.79
N THR A 257 2.50 -16.27 15.54
CA THR A 257 2.55 -14.95 16.18
C THR A 257 2.61 -13.83 15.16
N ARG A 258 3.33 -14.04 14.04
CA ARG A 258 3.37 -13.05 12.95
C ARG A 258 1.98 -12.77 12.38
N ARG A 259 1.11 -13.78 12.21
CA ARG A 259 -0.27 -13.55 11.76
C ARG A 259 -1.03 -12.62 12.69
N VAL A 260 -0.86 -12.78 14.01
CA VAL A 260 -1.45 -11.87 15.00
C VAL A 260 -0.94 -10.45 14.80
N VAL A 261 0.37 -10.26 14.65
CA VAL A 261 0.94 -8.94 14.35
C VAL A 261 0.33 -8.34 13.10
N LEU A 262 0.26 -9.10 11.99
CA LEU A 262 -0.32 -8.60 10.74
C LEU A 262 -1.81 -8.24 10.87
N ILE A 263 -2.59 -9.00 11.64
CA ILE A 263 -3.99 -8.67 11.93
C ILE A 263 -4.08 -7.36 12.72
N VAL A 264 -3.28 -7.22 13.79
CA VAL A 264 -3.21 -5.98 14.56
C VAL A 264 -2.81 -4.80 13.67
N THR A 265 -1.86 -4.99 12.76
CA THR A 265 -1.45 -3.96 11.80
C THR A 265 -2.59 -3.56 10.84
N ILE A 266 -3.36 -4.53 10.32
CA ILE A 266 -4.53 -4.24 9.47
C ILE A 266 -5.60 -3.45 10.24
N VAL A 267 -5.86 -3.83 11.50
CA VAL A 267 -6.81 -3.12 12.37
C VAL A 267 -6.31 -1.71 12.68
N LEU A 268 -5.02 -1.54 12.94
CA LEU A 268 -4.40 -0.23 13.16
C LEU A 268 -4.57 0.65 11.92
N THR A 269 -4.21 0.17 10.73
CA THR A 269 -4.34 0.96 9.50
C THR A 269 -5.79 1.28 9.19
N ALA A 270 -6.74 0.35 9.39
CA ALA A 270 -8.16 0.63 9.21
C ALA A 270 -8.68 1.70 10.19
N THR A 271 -8.25 1.64 11.45
CA THR A 271 -8.58 2.65 12.47
C THR A 271 -8.04 4.01 12.07
N VAL A 272 -6.76 4.09 11.69
CA VAL A 272 -6.13 5.34 11.22
C VAL A 272 -6.86 5.88 9.99
N TRP A 273 -7.22 5.02 9.04
CA TRP A 273 -7.90 5.42 7.81
C TRP A 273 -9.23 6.12 8.09
N VAL A 274 -10.03 5.56 8.99
CA VAL A 274 -11.35 6.10 9.35
C VAL A 274 -11.22 7.37 10.19
N PHE A 275 -10.43 7.33 11.27
CA PHE A 275 -10.48 8.35 12.32
C PHE A 275 -9.47 9.49 12.13
N ALA A 276 -8.34 9.25 11.47
CA ALA A 276 -7.29 10.25 11.30
C ALA A 276 -7.14 10.73 9.85
N GLN A 277 -7.32 9.84 8.88
CA GLN A 277 -7.18 10.18 7.45
C GLN A 277 -8.51 10.50 6.76
N ALA A 278 -9.63 10.57 7.50
CA ALA A 278 -10.96 10.87 6.97
C ALA A 278 -11.36 10.05 5.73
N LEU A 279 -10.99 8.76 5.71
CA LEU A 279 -11.15 7.85 4.56
C LEU A 279 -10.50 8.39 3.27
N GLY A 280 -9.37 9.10 3.39
CA GLY A 280 -8.68 9.77 2.30
C GLY A 280 -9.42 10.99 1.74
N GLY A 281 -10.43 11.52 2.43
CA GLY A 281 -11.25 12.61 1.91
C GLY A 281 -12.09 12.20 0.69
N ILE A 282 -12.33 10.90 0.48
CA ILE A 282 -13.13 10.39 -0.66
C ILE A 282 -14.51 11.06 -0.72
N PHE A 283 -15.08 11.39 0.44
CA PHE A 283 -16.40 12.02 0.54
C PHE A 283 -16.35 13.55 0.65
N SER A 284 -15.17 14.17 0.74
CA SER A 284 -15.04 15.62 0.90
C SER A 284 -15.18 16.40 -0.41
N GLY A 285 -15.04 15.71 -1.55
CA GLY A 285 -14.93 16.34 -2.87
C GLY A 285 -13.58 17.02 -3.12
N GLN A 286 -12.58 16.76 -2.25
CA GLN A 286 -11.22 17.30 -2.34
C GLN A 286 -10.13 16.23 -2.16
N GLY A 287 -10.48 14.97 -1.86
CA GLY A 287 -9.49 13.90 -1.70
C GLY A 287 -8.77 13.60 -3.01
N THR A 288 -7.44 13.52 -2.99
CA THR A 288 -6.62 13.16 -4.16
C THR A 288 -6.54 11.66 -4.36
N ASP A 289 -6.45 10.90 -3.27
CA ASP A 289 -6.29 9.46 -3.26
C ASP A 289 -6.84 8.87 -1.94
N PRO A 290 -6.95 7.54 -1.79
CA PRO A 290 -7.43 6.91 -0.55
C PRO A 290 -6.53 7.08 0.70
N ASN A 291 -5.44 7.82 0.60
CA ASN A 291 -4.37 8.00 1.59
C ASN A 291 -3.53 6.72 1.82
N SER A 292 -2.56 6.78 2.73
CA SER A 292 -1.56 5.75 2.97
C SER A 292 -2.12 4.47 3.59
N ALA A 293 -3.16 4.55 4.43
CA ALA A 293 -3.58 3.40 5.22
C ALA A 293 -4.07 2.19 4.39
N PRO A 294 -4.88 2.34 3.33
CA PRO A 294 -5.24 1.23 2.45
C PRO A 294 -4.04 0.55 1.79
N LEU A 295 -3.02 1.31 1.39
CA LEU A 295 -1.80 0.77 0.80
C LEU A 295 -0.91 0.07 1.82
N LEU A 296 -0.82 0.60 3.05
CA LEU A 296 -0.16 -0.11 4.15
C LEU A 296 -0.86 -1.45 4.43
N ALA A 297 -2.19 -1.49 4.45
CA ALA A 297 -2.95 -2.74 4.60
C ALA A 297 -2.66 -3.72 3.45
N LEU A 298 -2.62 -3.25 2.21
CA LEU A 298 -2.24 -4.05 1.03
C LEU A 298 -0.84 -4.66 1.21
N LEU A 299 0.13 -3.84 1.63
CA LEU A 299 1.49 -4.29 1.91
C LEU A 299 1.49 -5.35 3.01
N VAL A 300 0.78 -5.14 4.12
CA VAL A 300 0.67 -6.12 5.22
C VAL A 300 0.21 -7.49 4.72
N VAL A 301 -0.78 -7.55 3.83
CA VAL A 301 -1.25 -8.80 3.23
C VAL A 301 -0.17 -9.44 2.33
N ALA A 302 0.67 -8.65 1.66
CA ALA A 302 1.81 -9.17 0.90
C ALA A 302 2.88 -9.88 1.76
N TYR A 303 2.93 -9.57 3.07
CA TYR A 303 3.79 -10.23 4.06
C TYR A 303 3.15 -11.44 4.75
N TRP A 304 1.92 -11.81 4.38
CA TRP A 304 1.20 -12.91 5.02
C TRP A 304 1.94 -14.26 4.87
N PRO A 305 2.23 -14.99 5.96
CA PRO A 305 2.98 -16.24 5.91
C PRO A 305 2.28 -17.31 5.08
N ARG A 306 3.03 -17.89 4.14
CA ARG A 306 2.62 -19.05 3.35
C ARG A 306 3.34 -20.29 3.84
N GLY A 307 2.62 -21.40 3.91
CA GLY A 307 3.23 -22.71 4.15
C GLY A 307 4.05 -23.08 2.92
N ILE A 308 5.37 -23.18 3.07
CA ILE A 308 6.21 -23.77 2.03
C ILE A 308 5.97 -25.27 2.11
N HIS A 309 5.24 -25.84 1.15
CA HIS A 309 5.20 -27.28 1.00
C HIS A 309 6.62 -27.74 0.65
N LYS A 310 7.28 -28.43 1.57
CA LYS A 310 8.46 -29.22 1.22
C LYS A 310 7.96 -30.32 0.28
N GLN A 311 8.24 -30.22 -1.01
CA GLN A 311 8.14 -31.40 -1.87
C GLN A 311 9.13 -32.43 -1.28
N GLY A 312 8.60 -33.55 -0.79
CA GLY A 312 9.42 -34.66 -0.32
C GLY A 312 10.34 -35.15 -1.43
N PRO A 313 11.46 -35.82 -1.10
CA PRO A 313 12.40 -36.31 -2.09
C PRO A 313 11.65 -37.14 -3.14
N ARG A 314 11.76 -36.71 -4.40
CA ARG A 314 11.23 -37.43 -5.56
C ARG A 314 11.90 -38.80 -5.54
N ASN A 315 11.17 -39.85 -5.18
CA ASN A 315 11.64 -41.23 -5.27
C ASN A 315 12.10 -41.47 -6.71
N GLN A 316 13.41 -41.38 -6.95
CA GLN A 316 14.04 -42.02 -8.09
C GLN A 316 13.97 -43.50 -7.77
N GLY A 317 12.93 -44.15 -8.29
CA GLY A 317 12.81 -45.60 -8.25
C GLY A 317 14.02 -46.20 -8.94
N THR A 318 14.88 -46.83 -8.14
CA THR A 318 15.92 -47.74 -8.58
C THR A 318 15.26 -48.82 -9.44
N GLN A 319 15.41 -48.74 -10.77
CA GLN A 319 15.23 -49.89 -11.64
C GLN A 319 16.43 -50.81 -11.45
N GLU A 320 16.41 -51.60 -10.38
CA GLU A 320 17.12 -52.88 -10.33
C GLU A 320 16.12 -53.97 -10.75
N GLN A 321 16.12 -54.26 -12.05
CA GLN A 321 15.78 -55.58 -12.60
C GLN A 321 17.01 -55.93 -13.43
N GLY A 322 17.87 -56.87 -13.04
CA GLY A 322 17.52 -58.22 -12.64
C GLY A 322 17.34 -59.08 -13.89
N ILE A 323 18.41 -59.27 -14.68
CA ILE A 323 18.47 -60.32 -15.72
C ILE A 323 19.77 -61.10 -15.52
N HIS A 324 19.67 -62.14 -14.69
CA HIS A 324 20.40 -63.39 -14.84
C HIS A 324 19.35 -64.48 -15.03
N GLY A 325 19.43 -65.20 -16.14
CA GLY A 325 18.52 -66.28 -16.52
C GLY A 325 18.39 -66.36 -18.03
#